data_AF-V4Q4B0-F1
#
_entry.id   AF-V4Q4B0-F1
#
_cell.length_a   1.000
_cell.length_b   1.000
_cell.length_c   1.000
_cell.angle_alpha   90.00
_cell.angle_beta   90.00
_cell.angle_gamma   90.00
#
_symmetry.space_group_name_H-M   'P 1'
#
loop_
_entity.id
_entity.type
_entity.pdbx_description
1 polymer ?
#
loop_
_entity_poly.entity_id
_entity_poly.type
_entity_poly.pdbx_seq_one_letter_code
_entity_poly.pdbx_strand_id
1 'polypeptide(L)'
;RAMAQPDQTPRHICVEGWSAIGRWGGVRFSDFLKRIGADTDAKYVGFKCADDYYTSIDMATALHAQTLLALTWDGKVLPREYGFPMKLRMPTKLGYKNPKHIQAIFVSNTYSGGYWEDQGYNWFGGS
;
A
#
# COMPACT_ATOMS: atom_id res chain seq x y z
N ARG A 1 -12.97 -1.90 14.03
CA ARG A 1 -13.18 -2.16 12.59
C ARG A 1 -14.52 -1.55 12.16
N ALA A 2 -14.58 -0.22 12.00
CA ALA A 2 -15.85 0.51 11.75
C ALA A 2 -16.12 0.85 10.28
N MET A 3 -15.11 0.76 9.41
CA MET A 3 -15.22 1.06 7.99
C MET A 3 -15.56 -0.21 7.19
N ALA A 4 -16.16 -0.03 6.00
CA ALA A 4 -16.40 -1.11 5.06
C ALA A 4 -15.09 -1.82 4.69
N GLN A 5 -15.14 -3.16 4.67
CA GLN A 5 -13.97 -4.00 4.41
C GLN A 5 -14.21 -4.92 3.21
N PRO A 6 -14.17 -4.40 1.97
CA PRO A 6 -14.29 -5.24 0.78
C PRO A 6 -13.12 -6.21 0.67
N ASP A 7 -13.41 -7.39 0.14
CA ASP A 7 -12.39 -8.34 -0.32
C ASP A 7 -12.03 -8.09 -1.79
N GLN A 8 -10.76 -8.34 -2.13
CA GLN A 8 -10.25 -8.31 -3.49
C GLN A 8 -9.30 -9.49 -3.72
N THR A 9 -9.31 -10.09 -4.91
CA THR A 9 -8.41 -11.21 -5.27
C THR A 9 -7.45 -10.81 -6.41
N PRO A 10 -6.62 -9.77 -6.25
CA PRO A 10 -5.71 -9.29 -7.29
C PRO A 10 -4.48 -10.18 -7.46
N ARG A 11 -3.93 -10.18 -8.69
CA ARG A 11 -2.58 -10.66 -8.97
C ARG A 11 -1.55 -9.69 -8.40
N HIS A 12 -0.54 -10.23 -7.75
CA HIS A 12 0.67 -9.56 -7.31
C HIS A 12 1.81 -9.94 -8.25
N ILE A 13 2.60 -8.96 -8.68
CA ILE A 13 3.75 -9.16 -9.57
C ILE A 13 4.98 -8.65 -8.84
N CYS A 14 5.99 -9.51 -8.70
CA CYS A 14 7.28 -9.12 -8.15
C CYS A 14 8.23 -8.72 -9.28
N VAL A 15 9.12 -7.78 -8.98
CA VAL A 15 10.21 -7.38 -9.88
C VAL A 15 11.17 -8.54 -10.18
N GLU A 16 11.22 -9.56 -9.32
CA GLU A 16 12.03 -10.77 -9.47
C GLU A 16 11.45 -11.79 -10.47
N GLY A 17 10.39 -11.43 -11.21
CA GLY A 17 9.84 -12.25 -12.30
C GLY A 17 8.78 -13.28 -11.89
N TRP A 18 8.36 -13.31 -10.62
CA TRP A 18 7.29 -14.19 -10.15
C TRP A 18 5.98 -13.44 -9.88
N SER A 19 4.86 -14.17 -9.86
CA SER A 19 3.54 -13.61 -9.52
C SER A 19 2.73 -14.54 -8.62
N ALA A 20 1.82 -13.98 -7.84
CA ALA A 20 0.93 -14.72 -6.96
C ALA A 20 -0.48 -14.09 -6.94
N ILE A 21 -1.52 -14.89 -6.73
CA ILE A 21 -2.89 -14.42 -6.54
C ILE A 21 -3.26 -14.65 -5.08
N GLY A 22 -3.89 -13.66 -4.44
CA GLY A 22 -4.32 -13.80 -3.05
C GLY A 22 -5.57 -12.98 -2.77
N ARG A 23 -6.41 -13.47 -1.85
CA ARG A 23 -7.61 -12.79 -1.36
C ARG A 23 -7.24 -11.88 -0.18
N TRP A 24 -7.35 -10.58 -0.40
CA TRP A 24 -7.04 -9.54 0.58
C TRP A 24 -8.32 -8.82 0.99
N GLY A 25 -8.51 -8.62 2.29
CA GLY A 25 -9.61 -7.82 2.81
C GLY A 25 -9.08 -6.65 3.63
N GLY A 26 -9.82 -5.55 3.63
CA GLY A 26 -9.40 -4.33 4.29
C GLY A 26 -10.17 -3.12 3.79
N VAL A 27 -9.70 -1.93 4.15
CA VAL A 27 -10.39 -0.68 3.84
C VAL A 27 -9.84 -0.10 2.53
N ARG A 28 -10.70 0.40 1.64
CA ARG A 28 -10.22 1.15 0.47
C ARG A 28 -9.44 2.35 0.95
N PHE A 29 -8.24 2.54 0.43
CA PHE A 29 -7.34 3.55 0.97
C PHE A 29 -7.86 4.97 0.74
N SER A 30 -8.55 5.20 -0.38
CA SER A 30 -9.28 6.44 -0.64
C SER A 30 -10.34 6.76 0.42
N ASP A 31 -11.11 5.78 0.86
CA ASP A 31 -12.12 5.97 1.92
C ASP A 31 -11.46 6.26 3.26
N PHE A 32 -10.31 5.63 3.54
CA PHE A 32 -9.52 5.90 4.74
C PHE A 32 -8.98 7.33 4.76
N LEU A 33 -8.35 7.78 3.66
CA LEU A 33 -7.84 9.15 3.52
C LEU A 33 -8.95 10.19 3.70
N LYS A 34 -10.10 9.98 3.05
CA LYS A 34 -11.28 10.85 3.23
C LYS A 34 -11.77 10.86 4.68
N ARG A 35 -11.82 9.69 5.33
CA ARG A 35 -12.33 9.57 6.70
C ARG A 35 -11.46 10.31 7.72
N ILE A 36 -10.15 10.36 7.51
CA ILE A 36 -9.23 11.09 8.40
C ILE A 36 -9.11 12.58 8.04
N GLY A 37 -9.79 13.04 6.98
CA GLY A 37 -9.68 14.43 6.51
C GLY A 37 -8.33 14.75 5.89
N ALA A 38 -7.67 13.78 5.25
CA ALA A 38 -6.41 14.02 4.55
C ALA A 38 -6.61 14.93 3.34
N ASP A 39 -5.59 15.74 3.04
CA ASP A 39 -5.52 16.53 1.81
C ASP A 39 -5.33 15.60 0.59
N THR A 40 -6.41 15.31 -0.12
CA THR A 40 -6.39 14.45 -1.31
C THR A 40 -5.93 15.18 -2.57
N ASP A 41 -5.67 16.49 -2.50
CA ASP A 41 -5.09 17.27 -3.60
C ASP A 41 -3.55 17.32 -3.50
N ALA A 42 -2.98 16.88 -2.37
CA ALA A 42 -1.55 16.70 -2.22
C ALA A 42 -0.98 15.68 -3.22
N LYS A 43 0.28 15.85 -3.61
CA LYS A 43 0.90 15.04 -4.67
C LYS A 43 1.24 13.61 -4.26
N TYR A 44 1.61 13.38 -3.00
CA TYR A 44 2.22 12.12 -2.56
C TYR A 44 1.66 11.62 -1.23
N VAL A 45 1.74 10.29 -1.06
CA VAL A 45 1.57 9.60 0.21
C VAL A 45 2.84 8.82 0.54
N GLY A 46 3.46 9.11 1.67
CA GLY A 46 4.64 8.42 2.20
C GLY A 46 4.28 7.44 3.31
N PHE A 47 5.10 6.41 3.47
CA PHE A 47 4.94 5.34 4.45
C PHE A 47 6.25 5.09 5.21
N LYS A 48 6.15 4.90 6.52
CA LYS A 48 7.22 4.33 7.35
C LYS A 48 6.75 3.03 7.96
N CYS A 49 7.60 2.02 7.93
CA CYS A 49 7.32 0.67 8.38
C CYS A 49 8.22 0.29 9.57
N ALA A 50 7.85 -0.82 10.23
CA ALA A 50 8.53 -1.28 11.44
C ALA A 50 9.94 -1.86 11.22
N ASP A 51 10.25 -2.24 9.98
CA ASP A 51 11.47 -2.92 9.54
C ASP A 51 12.43 -1.95 8.82
N ASP A 52 12.43 -0.67 9.22
CA ASP A 52 13.14 0.44 8.59
C ASP A 52 12.80 0.66 7.10
N TYR A 53 11.80 -0.07 6.58
CA TYR A 53 11.30 0.12 5.24
C TYR A 53 10.50 1.42 5.13
N TYR A 54 10.69 2.14 4.04
CA TYR A 54 9.91 3.31 3.69
C TYR A 54 9.70 3.36 2.18
N THR A 55 8.57 3.93 1.78
CA THR A 55 8.27 4.17 0.38
C THR A 55 7.26 5.29 0.23
N SER A 56 7.06 5.75 -0.99
CA SER A 56 6.04 6.73 -1.32
C SER A 56 5.33 6.37 -2.63
N ILE A 57 4.11 6.87 -2.78
CA ILE A 57 3.29 6.72 -3.99
C ILE A 57 2.67 8.06 -4.37
N ASP A 58 2.32 8.21 -5.64
CA ASP A 58 1.48 9.31 -6.11
C ASP A 58 0.06 9.20 -5.54
N MET A 59 -0.59 10.35 -5.35
CA MET A 59 -1.95 10.41 -4.81
C MET A 59 -2.97 9.70 -5.71
N ALA A 60 -2.78 9.67 -7.03
CA ALA A 60 -3.68 8.95 -7.93
C ALA A 60 -3.67 7.44 -7.65
N THR A 61 -2.51 6.86 -7.38
CA THR A 61 -2.35 5.47 -6.91
C THR A 61 -3.00 5.29 -5.54
N ALA A 62 -2.80 6.22 -4.61
CA ALA A 62 -3.42 6.15 -3.29
C ALA A 62 -4.96 6.16 -3.36
N LEU A 63 -5.53 6.94 -4.28
CA LEU A 63 -6.96 7.07 -4.47
C LEU A 63 -7.58 5.99 -5.37
N HIS A 64 -6.75 5.17 -6.02
CA HIS A 64 -7.20 4.13 -6.93
C HIS A 64 -8.15 3.14 -6.21
N ALA A 65 -9.23 2.74 -6.89
CA ALA A 65 -10.30 1.94 -6.29
C ALA A 65 -9.85 0.55 -5.78
N GLN A 66 -8.74 0.04 -6.31
CA GLN A 66 -8.14 -1.23 -5.90
C GLN A 66 -7.00 -1.08 -4.88
N THR A 67 -6.65 0.14 -4.49
CA THR A 67 -5.67 0.36 -3.42
C THR A 67 -6.33 0.12 -2.08
N LEU A 68 -5.85 -0.88 -1.36
CA LEU A 68 -6.46 -1.41 -0.15
C LEU A 68 -5.48 -1.32 1.02
N LEU A 69 -5.90 -0.70 2.12
CA LEU A 69 -5.25 -0.88 3.41
C LEU A 69 -5.70 -2.23 3.97
N ALA A 70 -4.92 -3.26 3.68
CA ALA A 70 -5.26 -4.65 3.95
C ALA A 70 -5.04 -5.01 5.42
N LEU A 71 -6.05 -5.64 6.01
CA LEU A 71 -6.13 -6.05 7.42
C LEU A 71 -6.40 -7.56 7.58
N THR A 72 -6.83 -8.22 6.51
CA THR A 72 -7.12 -9.65 6.46
C THR A 72 -6.54 -10.29 5.20
N TRP A 73 -6.25 -11.58 5.32
CA TRP A 73 -5.87 -12.44 4.21
C TRP A 73 -6.69 -13.73 4.30
N ASP A 74 -7.34 -14.09 3.20
CA ASP A 74 -8.24 -15.24 3.10
C ASP A 74 -9.27 -15.33 4.23
N GLY A 75 -9.92 -14.19 4.52
CA GLY A 75 -10.94 -14.05 5.56
C GLY A 75 -10.40 -14.08 7.01
N LYS A 76 -9.11 -14.34 7.22
CA LYS A 76 -8.46 -14.39 8.53
C LYS A 76 -7.66 -13.11 8.81
N VAL A 77 -7.28 -12.90 10.07
CA VAL A 77 -6.35 -11.81 10.45
C VAL A 77 -5.09 -11.91 9.59
N LEU A 78 -4.61 -10.77 9.09
CA LEU A 78 -3.40 -10.70 8.27
C LEU A 78 -2.23 -11.38 8.99
N PRO A 79 -1.59 -12.41 8.41
CA PRO A 79 -0.40 -13.03 8.98
C PRO A 79 0.78 -12.06 9.07
N ARG A 80 1.72 -12.31 9.98
CA ARG A 80 2.88 -11.43 10.20
C ARG A 80 3.75 -11.34 8.94
N GLU A 81 4.02 -12.46 8.28
CA GLU A 81 4.77 -12.55 7.01
C GLU A 81 4.15 -11.70 5.87
N TYR A 82 2.86 -11.42 5.97
CA TYR A 82 2.12 -10.59 5.02
C TYR A 82 1.93 -9.15 5.48
N GLY A 83 2.49 -8.77 6.63
CA GLY A 83 2.59 -7.38 7.04
C GLY A 83 1.65 -6.97 8.17
N PHE A 84 1.23 -7.89 9.04
CA PHE A 84 0.49 -7.54 10.26
C PHE A 84 1.15 -6.36 11.02
N PRO A 85 0.42 -5.37 11.56
CA PRO A 85 -1.04 -5.31 11.66
C PRO A 85 -1.76 -4.85 10.38
N MET A 86 -1.05 -4.20 9.47
CA MET A 86 -1.60 -3.73 8.20
C MET A 86 -0.52 -3.56 7.14
N LYS A 87 -0.91 -3.80 5.89
CA LYS A 87 -0.11 -3.50 4.70
C LYS A 87 -0.92 -2.69 3.71
N LEU A 88 -0.24 -1.97 2.82
CA LEU A 88 -0.89 -1.42 1.65
C LEU A 88 -0.82 -2.45 0.52
N ARG A 89 -1.96 -2.72 -0.12
CA ARG A 89 -2.06 -3.54 -1.32
C ARG A 89 -2.45 -2.68 -2.50
N MET A 90 -1.59 -2.64 -3.51
CA MET A 90 -1.76 -1.88 -4.74
C MET A 90 -1.58 -2.81 -5.95
N PRO A 91 -2.67 -3.29 -6.56
CA PRO A 91 -2.59 -4.18 -7.72
C PRO A 91 -1.94 -3.56 -8.95
N THR A 92 -1.93 -2.23 -9.06
CA THR A 92 -1.31 -1.48 -10.17
C THR A 92 0.20 -1.29 -10.02
N LYS A 93 0.80 -1.83 -8.95
CA LYS A 93 2.20 -1.63 -8.58
C LYS A 93 2.91 -2.96 -8.30
N LEU A 94 4.19 -2.99 -8.62
CA LEU A 94 5.12 -4.07 -8.29
C LEU A 94 5.23 -4.28 -6.79
N GLY A 95 5.64 -5.49 -6.42
CA GLY A 95 5.60 -5.96 -5.04
C GLY A 95 6.36 -5.10 -4.05
N TYR A 96 7.52 -4.57 -4.42
CA TYR A 96 8.32 -3.72 -3.53
C TYR A 96 7.57 -2.43 -3.15
N LYS A 97 6.73 -1.87 -4.03
CA LYS A 97 5.92 -0.69 -3.71
C LYS A 97 4.82 -0.96 -2.69
N ASN A 98 4.53 -2.20 -2.30
CA ASN A 98 3.44 -2.56 -1.38
C ASN A 98 3.98 -2.66 0.07
N PRO A 99 4.03 -1.56 0.86
CA PRO A 99 4.62 -1.56 2.20
C PRO A 99 3.87 -2.48 3.17
N LYS A 100 4.64 -3.23 3.96
CA LYS A 100 4.17 -4.09 5.06
C LYS A 100 4.46 -3.42 6.40
N HIS A 101 3.79 -3.84 7.47
CA HIS A 101 4.09 -3.38 8.83
C HIS A 101 4.04 -1.85 8.99
N ILE A 102 3.07 -1.20 8.35
CA ILE A 102 2.97 0.26 8.31
C ILE A 102 2.77 0.81 9.72
N GLN A 103 3.62 1.76 10.11
CA GLN A 103 3.54 2.47 11.38
C GLN A 103 3.07 3.91 11.22
N ALA A 104 3.46 4.57 10.12
CA ALA A 104 3.08 5.95 9.85
C ALA A 104 2.79 6.18 8.36
N ILE A 105 1.85 7.08 8.11
CA ILE A 105 1.40 7.50 6.79
C ILE A 105 1.47 9.03 6.76
N PHE A 106 2.08 9.59 5.72
CA PHE A 106 2.30 11.02 5.55
C PHE A 106 1.67 11.46 4.24
N VAL A 107 0.93 12.56 4.25
CA VAL A 107 0.38 13.18 3.03
C VAL A 107 1.14 14.48 2.81
N SER A 108 1.73 14.65 1.62
CA SER A 108 2.64 15.76 1.37
C SER A 108 2.74 16.10 -0.12
N ASN A 109 3.13 17.35 -0.39
CA ASN A 109 3.52 17.82 -1.71
C ASN A 109 5.01 17.60 -2.01
N THR A 110 5.78 17.16 -1.01
CA THR A 110 7.20 16.85 -1.14
C THR A 110 7.40 15.37 -1.42
N TYR A 111 8.16 15.09 -2.47
CA TYR A 111 8.60 13.74 -2.80
C TYR A 111 9.55 13.21 -1.71
N SER A 112 9.18 12.10 -1.06
CA SER A 112 9.95 11.52 0.05
C SER A 112 10.84 10.33 -0.35
N GLY A 113 10.91 9.98 -1.64
CA GLY A 113 11.68 8.83 -2.10
C GLY A 113 11.14 7.49 -1.62
N GLY A 114 12.01 6.50 -1.55
CA GLY A 114 11.72 5.17 -1.04
C GLY A 114 12.96 4.30 -0.98
N TYR A 115 12.92 3.28 -0.13
CA TYR A 115 14.07 2.44 0.16
C TYR A 115 14.68 1.80 -1.09
N TRP A 116 13.85 1.29 -2.00
CA TRP A 116 14.35 0.66 -3.23
C TRP A 116 14.78 1.67 -4.27
N GLU A 117 14.15 2.85 -4.31
CA GLU A 117 14.54 3.94 -5.19
C GLU A 117 15.94 4.47 -4.87
N ASP A 118 16.32 4.47 -3.59
CA ASP A 118 17.68 4.81 -3.16
C ASP A 118 18.71 3.76 -3.61
N GLN A 119 18.25 2.56 -3.98
CA GLN A 119 19.04 1.48 -4.60
C GLN A 119 18.95 1.49 -6.14
N GLY A 120 18.36 2.53 -6.75
CA GLY A 120 18.27 2.70 -8.20
C GLY A 120 17.02 2.08 -8.85
N TYR A 121 16.04 1.61 -8.07
CA TYR A 121 14.79 1.09 -8.62
C TYR A 121 13.90 2.23 -9.14
N ASN A 122 13.04 1.93 -10.12
CA ASN A 122 12.09 2.91 -10.64
C ASN A 122 11.10 3.35 -9.55
N TRP A 123 10.86 4.64 -9.39
CA TRP A 123 9.92 5.10 -8.33
C TRP A 123 8.46 4.74 -8.60
N PHE A 124 7.99 4.86 -9.84
CA PHE A 124 6.60 4.60 -10.16
C PHE A 124 6.26 3.11 -9.98
N GLY A 125 7.15 2.21 -10.39
CA GLY A 125 7.07 0.77 -10.12
C GLY A 125 5.74 0.13 -10.53
N GLY A 126 5.25 0.45 -11.73
CA GLY A 126 3.96 -0.04 -12.27
C GLY A 126 4.04 -1.51 -12.72
N SER A 127 2.88 -2.18 -12.74
CA SER A 127 2.74 -3.58 -13.15
C SER A 127 1.56 -3.82 -14.07
#